data_AF-A0A353RFD1-F1
#
_entry.id   AF-A0A353RFD1-F1
#
_cell.length_a   1.000
_cell.length_b   1.000
_cell.length_c   1.000
_cell.angle_alpha   90.00
_cell.angle_beta   90.00
_cell.angle_gamma   90.00
#
_symmetry.space_group_name_H-M   'P 1'
#
loop_
_entity.id
_entity.type
_entity.pdbx_description
1 polymer ?
#
loop_
_entity_poly.entity_id
_entity_poly.type
_entity_poly.pdbx_seq_one_letter_code
_entity_poly.pdbx_strand_id
1 'polypeptide(L)'
;FSGIPALKYGEDLIEMKRANDSIRIDSMNYATVRKEIASSDEQIENAQIKLTQTEQTQTTAFRSLYDTLQNSYRTYGQELEQVARREREAEAQERQLALGYISRRQYDDAVSALRNLRCQREADRNALYLSLLQYQDMKAGISAAGSQA
;
A
#
# COMPACT_ATOMS: atom_id res chain seq x y z
N PHE A 1 10.71 6.86 -0.01
CA PHE A 1 10.30 5.61 0.67
C PHE A 1 10.89 5.41 2.07
N SER A 2 11.91 6.18 2.48
CA SER A 2 12.53 6.07 3.82
C SER A 2 11.59 6.31 5.01
N GLY A 3 10.42 6.93 4.78
CA GLY A 3 9.38 7.10 5.81
C GLY A 3 8.49 5.87 6.05
N ILE A 4 8.46 4.88 5.15
CA ILE A 4 7.59 3.69 5.28
C ILE A 4 7.93 2.86 6.53
N PRO A 5 9.21 2.60 6.87
CA PRO A 5 9.56 1.91 8.11
C PRO A 5 9.16 2.64 9.39
N ALA A 6 8.96 3.97 9.32
CA ALA A 6 8.59 4.79 10.46
C ALA A 6 7.07 4.90 10.67
N LEU A 7 6.26 4.33 9.76
CA LEU A 7 4.80 4.29 9.92
C LEU A 7 4.42 3.48 11.15
N LYS A 8 3.42 3.96 11.89
CA LYS A 8 3.00 3.36 13.14
C LYS A 8 1.53 3.05 13.03
N TYR A 9 1.23 1.84 12.55
CA TYR A 9 -0.14 1.39 12.29
C TYR A 9 -1.13 1.71 13.42
N GLY A 10 -0.74 1.57 14.69
CA GLY A 10 -1.61 1.89 15.82
C GLY A 10 -1.97 3.37 15.95
N GLU A 11 -1.00 4.27 15.78
CA GLU A 11 -1.22 5.73 15.81
C GLU A 11 -1.99 6.17 14.56
N ASP A 12 -1.57 5.67 13.40
CA ASP A 12 -2.20 5.97 12.12
C ASP A 12 -3.65 5.45 12.05
N LEU A 13 -3.98 4.33 12.70
CA LEU A 13 -5.35 3.81 12.80
C LEU A 13 -6.27 4.75 13.59
N ILE A 14 -5.75 5.37 14.66
CA ILE A 14 -6.51 6.34 15.44
C ILE A 14 -6.80 7.58 14.59
N GLU A 15 -5.82 8.06 13.83
CA GLU A 15 -6.00 9.15 12.87
C GLU A 15 -7.05 8.79 11.80
N MET A 16 -6.90 7.63 11.17
CA MET A 16 -7.84 7.12 10.16
C MET A 16 -9.26 7.07 10.71
N LYS A 17 -9.49 6.45 11.87
CA LYS A 17 -10.83 6.35 12.47
C LYS A 17 -11.46 7.72 12.75
N ARG A 18 -10.65 8.71 13.15
CA ARG A 18 -11.13 10.08 13.42
C ARG A 18 -11.47 10.84 12.14
N ALA A 19 -10.68 10.65 11.08
CA ALA A 19 -10.85 11.37 9.83
C ALA A 19 -11.87 10.72 8.87
N ASN A 20 -12.16 9.42 9.04
CA ASN A 20 -13.02 8.67 8.13
C ASN A 20 -14.49 9.17 8.14
N ASP A 21 -14.96 9.63 6.98
CA ASP A 21 -16.30 10.17 6.83
C ASP A 21 -17.42 9.16 7.11
N SER A 22 -17.26 7.91 6.68
CA SER A 22 -18.28 6.88 6.90
C SER A 22 -18.44 6.57 8.39
N ILE A 23 -17.33 6.43 9.12
CA ILE A 23 -17.36 6.25 10.58
C ILE A 23 -18.00 7.47 11.24
N ARG A 24 -17.64 8.69 10.81
CA ARG A 24 -18.22 9.92 11.36
C ARG A 24 -19.72 10.01 11.14
N ILE A 25 -20.21 9.71 9.93
CA ILE A 25 -21.63 9.72 9.59
C ILE A 25 -22.41 8.71 10.44
N ASP A 26 -21.94 7.46 10.53
CA ASP A 26 -22.63 6.44 11.32
C ASP A 26 -22.55 6.72 12.83
N SER A 27 -21.47 7.35 13.30
CA SER A 27 -21.32 7.81 14.69
C SER A 27 -22.33 8.92 15.02
N MET A 28 -22.50 9.89 14.12
CA MET A 28 -23.52 10.94 14.26
C MET A 28 -24.94 10.37 14.23
N ASN A 29 -25.20 9.39 13.35
CA ASN A 29 -26.49 8.72 13.29
C ASN A 29 -26.80 7.98 14.60
N TYR A 30 -25.87 7.17 15.11
CA TYR A 30 -26.03 6.48 16.39
C TYR A 30 -26.27 7.47 17.55
N ALA A 31 -25.49 8.56 17.61
CA ALA A 31 -25.66 9.58 18.64
C ALA A 31 -27.01 10.30 18.57
N THR A 32 -27.59 10.43 17.37
CA THR A 32 -28.90 11.04 17.14
C THR A 32 -30.01 10.12 17.59
N VAL A 33 -30.04 8.88 17.08
CA VAL A 33 -31.05 7.86 17.43
C VAL A 33 -31.05 7.58 18.94
N ARG A 34 -29.87 7.51 19.58
CA ARG A 34 -29.78 7.28 21.03
C ARG A 34 -30.37 8.41 21.89
N LYS A 35 -30.40 9.65 21.38
CA LYS A 35 -30.90 10.81 22.11
C LYS A 35 -32.37 11.10 21.84
N GLU A 36 -32.93 10.52 20.78
CA GLU A 36 -34.30 10.77 20.37
C GLU A 36 -35.27 9.98 21.26
N ILE A 37 -36.17 10.70 21.92
CA ILE A 37 -37.10 10.13 22.92
C ILE A 37 -38.05 9.09 22.29
N ALA A 38 -38.31 9.21 20.98
CA ALA A 38 -39.18 8.31 20.24
C ALA A 38 -38.46 7.05 19.72
N SER A 39 -37.14 6.95 19.85
CA SER A 39 -36.39 5.81 19.33
C SER A 39 -36.60 4.56 20.18
N SER A 40 -36.85 3.43 19.52
CA SER A 40 -36.93 2.13 20.18
C SER A 40 -35.53 1.56 20.46
N ASP A 41 -35.45 0.62 21.41
CA ASP A 41 -34.21 -0.11 21.70
C ASP A 41 -33.65 -0.79 20.45
N GLU A 42 -34.51 -1.36 19.61
CA GLU A 42 -34.14 -1.97 18.32
C GLU A 42 -33.50 -0.96 17.36
N GLN A 43 -34.01 0.27 17.29
CA GLN A 43 -33.43 1.32 16.45
C GLN A 43 -32.04 1.75 16.94
N ILE A 44 -31.88 1.85 18.27
CA ILE A 44 -30.58 2.16 18.89
C ILE A 44 -29.57 1.04 18.63
N GLU A 45 -29.99 -0.22 18.81
CA GLU A 45 -29.16 -1.40 18.55
C GLU A 45 -28.74 -1.48 17.07
N ASN A 46 -29.68 -1.32 16.14
CA ASN A 46 -29.40 -1.33 14.71
C ASN A 46 -28.40 -0.23 14.31
N ALA A 47 -28.53 0.97 14.86
CA ALA A 47 -27.59 2.06 14.61
C ALA A 47 -26.19 1.76 15.19
N GLN A 48 -26.10 1.10 16.34
CA GLN A 48 -24.84 0.67 16.94
C GLN A 48 -24.16 -0.44 16.13
N ILE A 49 -24.93 -1.43 15.66
CA ILE A 49 -24.45 -2.51 14.80
C ILE A 49 -23.87 -1.92 13.52
N LYS A 50 -24.59 -0.99 12.88
CA LYS A 50 -24.12 -0.33 11.66
C LYS A 50 -22.80 0.40 11.87
N LEU A 51 -22.69 1.21 12.93
CA LEU A 51 -21.43 1.88 13.29
C LEU A 51 -20.29 0.87 13.49
N THR A 52 -20.54 -0.21 14.22
CA THR A 52 -19.54 -1.26 14.49
C THR A 52 -19.08 -1.94 13.20
N GLN A 53 -20.00 -2.26 12.29
CA GLN A 53 -19.70 -2.86 10.99
C GLN A 53 -18.88 -1.90 10.11
N THR A 54 -19.23 -0.62 10.08
CA THR A 54 -18.47 0.40 9.36
C THR A 54 -17.05 0.52 9.91
N GLU A 55 -16.87 0.60 11.23
CA GLU A 55 -15.54 0.63 11.85
C GLU A 55 -14.70 -0.59 11.49
N GLN A 56 -15.29 -1.79 11.55
CA GLN A 56 -14.59 -3.04 11.22
C GLN A 56 -14.17 -3.07 9.74
N THR A 57 -15.06 -2.66 8.84
CA THR A 57 -14.80 -2.63 7.40
C THR A 57 -13.66 -1.67 7.08
N GLN A 58 -13.71 -0.44 7.59
CA GLN A 58 -12.67 0.56 7.37
C GLN A 58 -11.34 0.17 8.03
N THR A 59 -11.37 -0.40 9.24
CA THR A 59 -10.15 -0.90 9.90
C THR A 59 -9.50 -2.03 9.10
N THR A 60 -10.29 -2.94 8.55
CA THR A 60 -9.78 -4.08 7.75
C THR A 60 -9.17 -3.59 6.43
N ALA A 61 -9.84 -2.67 5.73
CA ALA A 61 -9.30 -2.07 4.52
C ALA A 61 -8.00 -1.29 4.80
N PHE A 62 -7.94 -0.51 5.88
CA PHE A 62 -6.73 0.20 6.27
C PHE A 62 -5.58 -0.75 6.61
N ARG A 63 -5.87 -1.86 7.30
CA ARG A 63 -4.89 -2.91 7.56
C ARG A 63 -4.34 -3.53 6.29
N SER A 64 -5.21 -3.83 5.33
CA SER A 64 -4.82 -4.37 4.02
C SER A 64 -3.88 -3.42 3.28
N LEU A 65 -4.14 -2.12 3.30
CA LEU A 65 -3.25 -1.11 2.70
C LEU A 65 -1.89 -1.06 3.40
N TYR A 66 -1.88 -1.08 4.74
CA TYR A 66 -0.64 -1.12 5.51
C TYR A 66 0.21 -2.36 5.20
N ASP A 67 -0.40 -3.54 5.23
CA ASP A 67 0.30 -4.81 4.98
C ASP A 67 0.81 -4.88 3.54
N THR A 68 0.01 -4.41 2.57
CA THR A 68 0.43 -4.29 1.16
C THR A 68 1.62 -3.34 1.02
N LEU A 69 1.56 -2.16 1.62
CA LEU A 69 2.63 -1.16 1.59
C LEU A 69 3.94 -1.72 2.17
N GLN A 70 3.88 -2.39 3.33
CA GLN A 70 5.05 -2.98 3.96
C GLN A 70 5.66 -4.11 3.12
N ASN A 71 4.82 -4.95 2.51
CA ASN A 71 5.28 -6.03 1.64
C ASN A 71 5.90 -5.48 0.35
N SER A 72 5.23 -4.54 -0.34
CA SER A 72 5.79 -3.87 -1.52
C SER A 72 7.11 -3.18 -1.22
N TYR A 73 7.24 -2.53 -0.05
CA TYR A 73 8.49 -1.90 0.36
C TYR A 73 9.62 -2.93 0.55
N ARG A 74 9.34 -4.08 1.17
CA ARG A 74 10.30 -5.16 1.34
C ARG A 74 10.73 -5.74 -0.01
N THR A 75 9.78 -6.02 -0.89
CA THR A 75 10.02 -6.54 -2.25
C THR A 75 10.91 -5.58 -3.04
N TYR A 76 10.57 -4.29 -3.03
CA TYR A 76 11.36 -3.26 -3.70
C TYR A 76 12.80 -3.18 -3.17
N GLY A 77 12.99 -3.34 -1.85
CA GLY A 77 14.33 -3.43 -1.25
C GLY A 77 15.14 -4.63 -1.77
N GLN A 78 14.51 -5.80 -1.88
CA GLN A 78 15.16 -7.00 -2.43
C GLN A 78 15.50 -6.85 -3.92
N GLU A 79 14.63 -6.22 -4.69
CA GLU A 79 14.86 -5.93 -6.11
C GLU A 79 16.05 -5.01 -6.34
N LEU A 80 16.22 -3.98 -5.49
CA LEU A 80 17.39 -3.10 -5.56
C LEU A 80 18.70 -3.88 -5.42
N GLU A 81 18.76 -4.80 -4.45
CA GLU A 81 19.94 -5.65 -4.27
C GLU A 81 20.14 -6.63 -5.44
N GLN A 82 19.06 -7.19 -5.98
CA GLN A 82 19.13 -8.09 -7.13
C GLN A 82 19.65 -7.38 -8.38
N VAL A 83 19.13 -6.18 -8.69
CA VAL A 83 19.60 -5.37 -9.81
C VAL A 83 21.08 -5.03 -9.62
N ALA A 84 21.50 -4.56 -8.44
CA ALA A 84 22.90 -4.25 -8.17
C ALA A 84 23.84 -5.46 -8.26
N ARG A 85 23.36 -6.67 -7.98
CA ARG A 85 24.10 -7.92 -8.22
C ARG A 85 24.23 -8.21 -9.71
N ARG A 86 23.12 -8.15 -10.46
CA ARG A 86 23.09 -8.41 -11.90
C ARG A 86 23.89 -7.40 -12.72
N GLU A 87 23.95 -6.14 -12.29
CA GLU A 87 24.81 -5.12 -12.89
C GLU A 87 26.28 -5.51 -12.82
N ARG A 88 26.74 -5.92 -11.63
CA ARG A 88 28.11 -6.40 -11.43
C ARG A 88 28.41 -7.68 -12.23
N GLU A 89 27.46 -8.59 -12.33
CA GLU A 89 27.57 -9.78 -13.17
C GLU A 89 27.73 -9.42 -14.66
N ALA A 90 26.91 -8.49 -15.17
CA ALA A 90 26.97 -8.05 -16.56
C ALA A 90 28.31 -7.35 -16.89
N GLU A 91 28.83 -6.52 -15.98
CA GLU A 91 30.16 -5.90 -16.12
C GLU A 91 31.29 -6.93 -16.13
N ALA A 92 31.18 -7.98 -15.30
CA ALA A 92 32.14 -9.08 -15.30
C ALA A 92 32.10 -9.88 -16.60
N GLN A 93 30.90 -10.15 -17.12
CA GLN A 93 30.70 -10.85 -18.38
C GLN A 93 31.17 -10.02 -19.58
N GLU A 94 31.03 -8.70 -19.55
CA GLU A 94 31.60 -7.82 -20.58
C GLU A 94 33.12 -8.02 -20.70
N ARG A 95 33.83 -8.07 -19.56
CA ARG A 95 35.26 -8.36 -19.52
C ARG A 95 35.59 -9.77 -20.04
N GLN A 96 34.79 -10.76 -19.66
CA GLN A 96 34.96 -12.14 -20.15
C GLN A 96 34.75 -12.25 -21.66
N LEU A 97 33.79 -11.51 -22.21
CA LEU A 97 33.52 -11.45 -23.65
C LEU A 97 34.71 -10.82 -24.39
N ALA A 98 35.25 -9.72 -23.87
CA ALA A 98 36.42 -9.04 -24.44
C ALA A 98 37.67 -9.95 -24.48
N LEU A 99 37.78 -10.85 -23.51
CA LEU A 99 38.86 -11.85 -23.43
C LEU A 99 38.52 -13.16 -24.16
N GLY A 100 37.34 -13.29 -24.78
CA GLY A 100 36.92 -14.46 -25.53
C GLY A 100 36.48 -15.68 -24.70
N TYR A 101 36.30 -15.52 -23.38
CA TYR A 101 35.87 -16.60 -22.48
C TYR A 101 34.38 -16.95 -22.61
N ILE A 102 33.56 -16.00 -23.05
CA ILE A 102 32.12 -16.21 -23.28
C ILE A 102 31.73 -15.76 -24.68
N SER A 103 30.62 -16.31 -25.17
CA SER A 103 30.06 -15.90 -26.46
C SER A 103 29.31 -14.57 -26.37
N ARG A 104 29.21 -13.86 -27.50
CA ARG A 104 28.40 -12.63 -27.60
C ARG A 104 26.94 -12.87 -27.20
N ARG A 105 26.39 -14.03 -27.60
CA ARG A 105 25.01 -14.42 -27.28
C ARG A 105 24.78 -14.53 -25.77
N GLN A 106 25.68 -15.19 -25.05
CA GLN A 106 25.59 -15.32 -23.58
C GLN A 106 25.60 -13.96 -22.89
N TYR A 107 26.44 -13.03 -23.37
CA TYR A 107 26.47 -11.66 -22.87
C TYR A 107 25.16 -10.90 -23.16
N ASP A 108 24.67 -10.97 -24.40
CA ASP A 108 23.43 -10.28 -24.80
C ASP A 108 22.21 -10.81 -24.03
N ASP A 109 22.14 -12.12 -23.75
CA ASP A 109 21.10 -12.73 -22.92
C ASP A 109 21.11 -12.17 -21.48
N ALA A 110 22.29 -12.01 -20.88
CA ALA A 110 22.43 -11.44 -19.55
C ALA A 110 22.07 -9.94 -19.49
N VAL A 111 22.48 -9.17 -20.51
CA VAL A 111 22.10 -7.76 -20.64
C VAL A 111 20.59 -7.61 -20.82
N SER A 112 19.95 -8.50 -21.59
CA SER A 112 18.50 -8.53 -21.77
C SER A 112 17.79 -8.84 -20.44
N ALA A 113 18.26 -9.83 -19.68
CA ALA A 113 17.72 -10.16 -18.36
C ALA A 113 17.86 -8.98 -17.38
N LEU A 114 18.99 -8.28 -17.37
CA LEU A 114 19.19 -7.08 -16.56
C LEU A 114 18.22 -5.94 -16.95
N ARG A 115 17.99 -5.73 -18.24
CA ARG A 115 17.01 -4.73 -18.71
C ARG A 115 15.60 -5.06 -18.23
N ASN A 116 15.19 -6.32 -18.34
CA ASN A 116 13.87 -6.77 -17.86
C ASN A 116 13.71 -6.54 -16.34
N LEU A 117 14.73 -6.87 -15.55
CA LEU A 117 14.73 -6.62 -14.10
C LEU A 117 14.63 -5.12 -13.77
N ARG A 118 15.33 -4.26 -14.51
CA ARG A 118 15.23 -2.80 -14.34
C ARG A 118 13.83 -2.29 -14.67
N CYS A 119 13.22 -2.78 -15.74
CA CYS A 119 11.83 -2.42 -16.09
C CYS A 119 10.84 -2.85 -15.01
N GLN A 120 10.96 -4.08 -14.51
CA GLN A 120 10.12 -4.62 -13.44
C GLN A 120 10.23 -3.75 -12.18
N ARG A 121 11.47 -3.45 -11.74
CA ARG A 121 11.73 -2.57 -10.60
C ARG A 121 11.07 -1.20 -10.73
N GLU A 122 11.06 -0.59 -11.92
CA GLU A 122 10.39 0.70 -12.10
C GLU A 122 8.87 0.58 -11.98
N ALA A 123 8.28 -0.52 -12.46
CA ALA A 123 6.86 -0.82 -12.27
C ALA A 123 6.53 -1.02 -10.78
N ASP A 124 7.36 -1.78 -10.06
CA ASP A 124 7.19 -2.05 -8.63
C ASP A 124 7.40 -0.79 -7.78
N ARG A 125 8.31 0.10 -8.19
CA ARG A 125 8.45 1.43 -7.59
C ARG A 125 7.16 2.25 -7.71
N ASN A 126 6.55 2.24 -8.89
CA ASN A 126 5.31 2.96 -9.13
C ASN A 126 4.14 2.35 -8.33
N ALA A 127 4.06 1.02 -8.26
CA ALA A 127 3.10 0.33 -7.40
C ALA A 127 3.29 0.71 -5.92
N LEU A 128 4.53 0.78 -5.45
CA LEU A 128 4.85 1.21 -4.08
C LEU A 128 4.39 2.66 -3.80
N TYR A 129 4.57 3.57 -4.77
CA TYR A 129 4.06 4.94 -4.65
C TYR A 129 2.53 4.98 -4.56
N LEU A 130 1.84 4.20 -5.39
CA LEU A 130 0.37 4.14 -5.37
C LEU A 130 -0.14 3.58 -4.05
N SER A 131 0.47 2.50 -3.53
CA SER A 131 0.11 1.94 -2.22
C SER A 131 0.34 2.94 -1.09
N LEU A 132 1.41 3.73 -1.14
CA LEU A 132 1.68 4.78 -0.15
C LEU A 132 0.63 5.88 -0.22
N LEU A 133 0.26 6.32 -1.43
CA LEU A 133 -0.76 7.35 -1.62
C LEU A 133 -2.12 6.88 -1.09
N GLN A 134 -2.55 5.67 -1.46
CA GLN A 134 -3.81 5.08 -0.97
C GLN A 134 -3.83 4.97 0.56
N TYR A 135 -2.72 4.57 1.17
CA TYR A 135 -2.58 4.52 2.62
C TYR A 135 -2.73 5.91 3.26
N GLN A 136 -2.08 6.92 2.70
CA GLN A 136 -2.16 8.31 3.19
C GLN A 136 -3.55 8.92 3.00
N ASP A 137 -4.18 8.68 1.85
CA ASP A 137 -5.54 9.14 1.55
C ASP A 137 -6.54 8.55 2.54
N MET A 138 -6.49 7.23 2.75
CA MET A 138 -7.36 6.57 3.70
C MET A 138 -7.11 7.06 5.13
N LYS A 139 -5.84 7.28 5.52
CA LYS A 139 -5.49 7.86 6.82
C LYS A 139 -6.07 9.27 7.01
N ALA A 140 -6.05 10.08 5.95
CA ALA A 140 -6.61 11.42 5.94
C ALA A 140 -8.14 11.45 5.82
N GLY A 141 -8.80 10.28 5.74
CA GLY A 141 -10.26 10.19 5.56
C GLY A 141 -10.73 10.44 4.13
N ILE A 142 -9.80 10.61 3.18
CA ILE A 142 -10.11 10.76 1.76
C ILE A 142 -10.45 9.38 1.23
N SER A 143 -11.74 9.07 1.20
CA SER A 143 -12.23 7.91 0.46
C SER A 143 -12.25 8.24 -1.04
N ALA A 144 -11.93 7.27 -1.90
CA ALA A 144 -11.97 7.41 -3.37
C ALA A 144 -13.38 7.76 -3.93
N ALA A 145 -14.38 7.94 -3.05
CA ALA A 145 -15.74 8.36 -3.35
C ALA A 145 -15.88 9.84 -3.76
N GLY A 146 -14.78 10.63 -3.80
CA GLY A 146 -14.78 12.00 -4.33
C GLY A 146 -14.68 12.13 -5.85
N SER A 147 -14.74 11.03 -6.61
CA SER A 147 -14.59 11.02 -8.08
C SER A 147 -15.88 10.77 -8.88
N GLN A 148 -17.05 10.95 -8.25
CA GLN A 148 -18.32 11.03 -8.96
C GLN A 148 -19.06 12.29 -8.53
N ALA A 149 -18.74 13.38 -9.25
CA ALA A 149 -19.60 14.55 -9.40
C ALA A 149 -20.55 14.33 -10.58
#